data_AF-A0AAD8X427-F1
#
_entry.id   AF-A0AAD8X427-F1
#
_cell.length_a   1.000
_cell.length_b   1.000
_cell.length_c   1.000
_cell.angle_alpha   90.00
_cell.angle_beta   90.00
_cell.angle_gamma   90.00
#
_symmetry.space_group_name_H-M   'P 1'
#
loop_
_entity.id
_entity.type
_entity.pdbx_description
1 polymer ?
#
loop_
_entity_poly.entity_id
_entity_poly.type
_entity_poly.pdbx_seq_one_letter_code
_entity_poly.pdbx_strand_id
1 'polypeptide(L)'
;MSSTTSKIIAATASGYHILKIEGYSGTKFLSNGRSIKSPPFTAAGHRWSIEYYPNGKARFYQACISLYLVLEEDVASPVKALVQFGFAADERRHLVPFFPKKSKTPAPLFKSGELDFVSRGANGCDEFIERSSLEKSKNLRDDSFTIRCDIVVLNGFHRELHKNSFQTSKVSSSKE
;
A
#
# COMPACT_ATOMS: atom_id res chain seq x y z
N MET A 1 11.90 28.93 33.42
CA MET A 1 11.56 27.49 33.35
C MET A 1 12.25 26.90 32.12
N SER A 2 12.90 25.74 32.25
CA SER A 2 13.51 25.03 31.12
C SER A 2 12.48 24.09 30.51
N SER A 3 12.27 24.15 29.18
CA SER A 3 11.41 23.20 28.48
C SER A 3 12.23 22.32 27.54
N THR A 4 11.79 21.08 27.38
CA THR A 4 12.32 20.14 26.39
C THR A 4 11.21 19.71 25.45
N THR A 5 11.58 19.36 24.24
CA THR A 5 10.66 18.81 23.24
C THR A 5 11.34 17.61 22.60
N SER A 6 10.61 16.51 22.45
CA SER A 6 11.10 15.35 21.72
C SER A 6 10.20 15.02 20.54
N LYS A 7 10.77 14.34 19.54
CA LYS A 7 10.06 13.84 18.36
C LYS A 7 10.38 12.37 18.16
N ILE A 8 9.39 11.62 17.69
CA ILE A 8 9.57 10.27 17.15
C ILE A 8 9.21 10.36 15.67
N ILE A 9 10.12 9.96 14.80
CA ILE A 9 10.01 10.08 13.35
C ILE A 9 9.99 8.67 12.76
N ALA A 10 8.93 8.31 12.06
CA ALA A 10 8.90 7.07 11.29
C ALA A 10 9.68 7.26 9.98
N ALA A 11 10.70 6.43 9.75
CA ALA A 11 11.38 6.38 8.47
C ALA A 11 10.56 5.48 7.54
N THR A 12 10.02 6.04 6.46
CA THR A 12 9.25 5.28 5.48
C THR A 12 9.65 5.61 4.05
N ALA A 13 9.54 4.61 3.18
CA ALA A 13 9.54 4.80 1.75
C ALA A 13 8.14 4.51 1.22
N SER A 14 7.66 5.28 0.25
CA SER A 14 6.35 5.06 -0.36
C SER A 14 6.45 5.07 -1.87
N GLY A 15 5.50 4.40 -2.52
CA GLY A 15 5.38 4.33 -3.97
C GLY A 15 4.08 3.65 -4.37
N TYR A 16 3.81 3.62 -5.67
CA TYR A 16 2.65 2.91 -6.19
C TYR A 16 2.94 2.31 -7.57
N HIS A 17 2.12 1.34 -7.97
CA HIS A 17 2.13 0.77 -9.31
C HIS A 17 0.72 0.70 -9.89
N ILE A 18 0.62 0.90 -11.20
CA ILE A 18 -0.63 0.84 -11.95
C ILE A 18 -0.57 -0.38 -12.87
N LEU A 19 -1.39 -1.38 -12.56
CA LEU A 19 -1.53 -2.60 -13.37
C LEU A 19 -2.82 -2.50 -14.19
N LYS A 20 -2.68 -2.44 -15.52
CA LYS A 20 -3.80 -2.57 -16.45
C LYS A 20 -3.99 -4.04 -16.81
N ILE A 21 -5.22 -4.53 -16.69
CA ILE A 21 -5.64 -5.84 -17.16
C ILE A 21 -6.49 -5.61 -18.41
N GLU A 22 -6.03 -6.15 -19.54
CA GLU A 22 -6.72 -6.10 -20.82
C GLU A 22 -7.16 -7.51 -21.21
N GLY A 23 -8.34 -7.63 -21.82
CA GLY A 23 -8.89 -8.95 -22.17
C GLY A 23 -9.37 -9.74 -20.95
N TYR A 24 -10.00 -9.06 -19.97
CA TYR A 24 -10.50 -9.67 -18.73
C TYR A 24 -11.33 -10.93 -19.00
N SER A 25 -12.21 -10.91 -20.00
CA SER A 25 -13.00 -12.06 -20.41
C SER A 25 -12.15 -13.31 -20.68
N GLY A 26 -10.99 -13.14 -21.33
CA GLY A 26 -10.02 -14.19 -21.60
C GLY A 26 -9.31 -14.70 -20.35
N THR A 27 -9.06 -13.84 -19.36
CA THR A 27 -8.41 -14.26 -18.12
C THR A 27 -9.27 -15.23 -17.30
N LYS A 28 -10.60 -15.18 -17.47
CA LYS A 28 -11.55 -16.06 -16.76
C LYS A 28 -11.42 -17.54 -17.11
N PHE A 29 -10.76 -17.89 -18.22
CA PHE A 29 -10.51 -19.29 -18.59
C PHE A 29 -9.44 -19.97 -17.72
N LEU A 30 -8.71 -19.23 -16.88
CA LEU A 30 -7.76 -19.81 -15.93
C LEU A 30 -8.48 -20.55 -14.81
N SER A 31 -8.00 -21.74 -14.45
CA SER A 31 -8.55 -22.47 -13.30
C SER A 31 -8.39 -21.68 -11.98
N ASN A 32 -9.30 -21.90 -11.02
CA ASN A 32 -9.15 -21.40 -9.65
C ASN A 32 -7.75 -21.75 -9.09
N GLY A 33 -7.17 -20.82 -8.31
CA GLY A 33 -5.82 -20.96 -7.76
C GLY A 33 -4.68 -20.72 -8.76
N ARG A 34 -4.97 -20.40 -10.03
CA ARG A 34 -3.97 -19.95 -11.00
C ARG A 34 -3.96 -18.43 -11.08
N SER A 35 -2.77 -17.85 -11.11
CA SER A 35 -2.55 -16.42 -11.28
C SER A 35 -1.87 -16.08 -12.61
N ILE A 36 -2.03 -14.83 -13.01
CA ILE A 36 -1.20 -14.13 -13.98
C ILE A 36 -0.34 -13.15 -13.20
N LYS A 37 0.96 -13.18 -13.43
CA LYS A 37 1.92 -12.35 -12.72
C LYS A 37 2.32 -11.16 -13.58
N SER A 38 2.32 -9.96 -12.99
CA SER A 38 2.82 -8.76 -13.69
C SER A 38 4.33 -8.86 -13.93
N PRO A 39 4.88 -8.08 -14.88
CA PRO A 39 6.30 -7.79 -14.88
C PRO A 39 6.73 -7.19 -13.53
N PRO A 40 7.98 -7.43 -13.10
CA PRO A 40 8.51 -6.79 -11.91
C PRO A 40 8.60 -5.26 -12.07
N PHE A 41 8.40 -4.53 -10.97
CA PHE A 41 8.53 -3.08 -10.89
C PHE A 41 9.21 -2.66 -9.59
N THR A 42 9.77 -1.46 -9.55
CA THR A 42 10.41 -0.91 -8.34
C THR A 42 9.53 0.16 -7.72
N ALA A 43 9.24 0.05 -6.42
CA ALA A 43 8.49 1.02 -5.65
C ALA A 43 8.87 0.94 -4.17
N ALA A 44 8.84 2.07 -3.46
CA ALA A 44 9.16 2.13 -2.03
C ALA A 44 10.50 1.47 -1.65
N GLY A 45 11.50 1.53 -2.54
CA GLY A 45 12.85 1.00 -2.31
C GLY A 45 13.06 -0.49 -2.60
N HIS A 46 12.04 -1.20 -3.08
CA HIS A 46 12.11 -2.64 -3.35
C HIS A 46 11.53 -3.00 -4.71
N ARG A 47 11.93 -4.16 -5.23
CA ARG A 47 11.42 -4.79 -6.45
C ARG A 47 10.26 -5.71 -6.11
N TRP A 48 9.13 -5.48 -6.75
CA TRP A 48 7.88 -6.18 -6.52
C TRP A 48 7.30 -6.72 -7.82
N SER A 49 6.28 -7.57 -7.70
CA SER A 49 5.33 -7.86 -8.77
C SER A 49 3.94 -8.06 -8.18
N ILE A 50 2.90 -8.10 -9.01
CA ILE A 50 1.53 -8.37 -8.59
C ILE A 50 1.07 -9.68 -9.22
N GLU A 51 0.54 -10.59 -8.39
CA GLU A 51 -0.17 -11.78 -8.82
C GLU A 51 -1.68 -11.51 -8.82
N TYR A 52 -2.27 -11.65 -10.01
CA TYR A 52 -3.70 -11.50 -10.27
C TYR A 52 -4.35 -12.87 -10.45
N TYR A 53 -5.27 -13.23 -9.55
CA TYR A 53 -6.05 -14.46 -9.63
C TYR A 53 -7.45 -14.13 -10.12
N PRO A 54 -7.77 -14.32 -11.41
CA PRO A 54 -9.09 -13.96 -11.96
C PRO A 54 -10.22 -14.78 -11.34
N ASN A 55 -9.94 -16.01 -10.93
CA ASN A 55 -10.91 -16.94 -10.35
C ASN A 55 -10.59 -17.30 -8.90
N GLY A 56 -9.98 -16.38 -8.15
CA GLY A 56 -9.64 -16.56 -6.73
C GLY A 56 -8.40 -17.41 -6.49
N LYS A 57 -7.69 -17.15 -5.39
CA LYS A 57 -6.50 -17.93 -4.99
C LYS A 57 -6.84 -19.31 -4.43
N ALA A 58 -7.98 -19.45 -3.75
CA ALA A 58 -8.43 -20.70 -3.15
C ALA A 58 -9.89 -20.96 -3.53
N ARG A 59 -10.34 -22.20 -3.33
CA ARG A 59 -11.69 -22.65 -3.69
C ARG A 59 -12.80 -21.80 -3.04
N PHE A 60 -12.60 -21.38 -1.79
CA PHE A 60 -13.55 -20.54 -1.08
C PHE A 60 -13.76 -19.17 -1.76
N TYR A 61 -12.76 -18.69 -2.50
CA TYR A 61 -12.75 -17.39 -3.16
C TYR A 61 -12.99 -17.48 -4.68
N GLN A 62 -13.53 -18.58 -5.19
CA GLN A 62 -13.66 -18.83 -6.63
C GLN A 62 -14.54 -17.81 -7.39
N ALA A 63 -15.43 -17.11 -6.67
CA ALA A 63 -16.28 -16.05 -7.22
C ALA A 63 -15.57 -14.69 -7.25
N CYS A 64 -14.45 -14.56 -6.54
CA CYS A 64 -13.72 -13.31 -6.35
C CYS A 64 -12.46 -13.26 -7.22
N ILE A 65 -12.04 -12.04 -7.49
CA ILE A 65 -10.67 -11.74 -7.90
C ILE A 65 -9.83 -11.61 -6.63
N SER A 66 -8.67 -12.25 -6.62
CA SER A 66 -7.65 -12.06 -5.56
C SER A 66 -6.43 -11.33 -6.12
N LEU A 67 -5.78 -10.50 -5.31
CA LEU A 67 -4.60 -9.72 -5.67
C LEU A 67 -3.53 -9.87 -4.60
N TYR A 68 -2.30 -10.16 -5.01
CA TYR A 68 -1.17 -10.34 -4.11
C TYR A 68 0.03 -9.54 -4.59
N LEU A 69 0.69 -8.82 -3.68
CA LEU A 69 1.99 -8.23 -3.93
C LEU A 69 3.05 -9.30 -3.62
N VAL A 70 4.09 -9.40 -4.44
CA VAL A 70 5.19 -10.35 -4.28
C VAL A 70 6.49 -9.58 -4.21
N LEU A 71 7.34 -9.88 -3.23
CA LEU A 71 8.70 -9.36 -3.16
C LEU A 71 9.59 -10.13 -4.14
N GLU A 72 10.22 -9.48 -5.11
CA GLU A 72 11.07 -10.12 -6.13
C GLU A 72 12.56 -10.17 -5.74
N GLU A 73 12.82 -10.12 -4.43
CA GLU A 73 14.15 -10.00 -3.84
C GLU A 73 14.37 -11.09 -2.80
N ASP A 74 15.63 -11.42 -2.59
CA ASP A 74 16.10 -12.20 -1.46
C ASP A 74 16.63 -11.23 -0.40
N VAL A 75 15.99 -11.18 0.77
CA VAL A 75 16.25 -10.20 1.84
C VAL A 75 16.80 -10.87 3.09
N ALA A 76 17.68 -10.17 3.80
CA ALA A 76 18.28 -10.68 5.05
C ALA A 76 17.28 -10.69 6.23
N SER A 77 16.28 -9.81 6.20
CA SER A 77 15.18 -9.75 7.17
C SER A 77 13.87 -9.39 6.46
N PRO A 78 12.71 -9.76 7.01
CA PRO A 78 11.43 -9.44 6.41
C PRO A 78 11.24 -7.94 6.17
N VAL A 79 10.70 -7.58 5.01
CA VAL A 79 10.32 -6.21 4.67
C VAL A 79 8.93 -5.93 5.23
N LYS A 80 8.83 -4.95 6.13
CA LYS A 80 7.57 -4.52 6.71
C LYS A 80 6.89 -3.52 5.80
N ALA A 81 5.71 -3.85 5.30
CA ALA A 81 4.98 -2.97 4.40
C ALA A 81 3.47 -2.90 4.68
N LEU A 82 2.89 -1.75 4.35
CA LEU A 82 1.46 -1.54 4.21
C LEU A 82 1.13 -1.54 2.72
N VAL A 83 0.07 -2.26 2.34
CA VAL A 83 -0.38 -2.40 0.96
C VAL A 83 -1.84 -2.01 0.84
N GLN A 84 -2.15 -1.23 -0.18
CA GLN A 84 -3.53 -0.90 -0.55
C GLN A 84 -3.77 -1.20 -2.02
N PHE A 85 -4.80 -2.00 -2.32
CA PHE A 85 -5.28 -2.22 -3.68
C PHE A 85 -6.60 -1.48 -3.89
N GLY A 86 -6.73 -0.84 -5.05
CA GLY A 86 -7.97 -0.19 -5.48
C GLY A 86 -8.02 -0.01 -7.00
N PHE A 87 -9.15 0.43 -7.53
CA PHE A 87 -9.22 0.83 -8.94
C PHE A 87 -8.51 2.17 -9.15
N ALA A 88 -7.73 2.29 -10.23
CA ALA A 88 -6.98 3.51 -10.52
C ALA A 88 -7.87 4.72 -10.85
N ALA A 89 -9.10 4.49 -11.32
CA ALA A 89 -10.07 5.54 -11.63
C ALA A 89 -10.65 6.23 -10.37
N ASP A 90 -10.31 5.77 -9.16
CA ASP A 90 -10.82 6.32 -7.91
C ASP A 90 -9.76 7.18 -7.19
N GLU A 91 -9.40 8.31 -7.83
CA GLU A 91 -8.36 9.24 -7.36
C GLU A 91 -8.56 9.76 -5.95
N ARG A 92 -9.81 9.74 -5.43
CA ARG A 92 -10.18 10.22 -4.10
C ARG A 92 -9.73 9.30 -2.96
N ARG A 93 -9.17 8.12 -3.26
CA ARG A 93 -8.86 7.06 -2.30
C ARG A 93 -7.38 6.73 -2.18
N HIS A 94 -6.55 7.38 -2.96
CA HIS A 94 -5.11 7.13 -3.00
C HIS A 94 -4.42 8.05 -2.00
N LEU A 95 -4.25 7.55 -0.77
CA LEU A 95 -3.46 8.21 0.25
C LEU A 95 -2.15 7.46 0.45
N VAL A 96 -1.09 8.22 0.63
CA VAL A 96 -0.26 8.13 1.84
C VAL A 96 -0.19 9.55 2.41
N PRO A 97 -0.52 9.77 3.71
CA PRO A 97 0.40 9.37 4.78
C PRO A 97 -0.33 8.91 6.07
N PHE A 98 -0.59 7.61 6.21
CA PHE A 98 -1.17 6.95 7.39
C PHE A 98 -2.70 7.15 7.63
N PHE A 99 -3.49 7.07 6.55
CA PHE A 99 -4.93 6.74 6.44
C PHE A 99 -5.88 7.02 7.64
N PRO A 100 -6.78 8.03 7.55
CA PRO A 100 -8.12 7.74 7.02
C PRO A 100 -8.83 8.93 6.30
N LYS A 101 -9.90 8.62 5.54
CA LYS A 101 -11.24 9.23 5.71
C LYS A 101 -12.33 8.30 5.16
N LYS A 102 -13.42 8.15 5.92
CA LYS A 102 -14.59 7.32 5.59
C LYS A 102 -15.16 7.72 4.24
N SER A 103 -14.96 6.86 3.23
CA SER A 103 -15.69 6.93 1.98
C SER A 103 -17.03 6.21 2.16
N LYS A 104 -18.15 6.91 1.92
CA LYS A 104 -19.50 6.31 1.85
C LYS A 104 -19.78 5.58 0.53
N THR A 105 -18.77 5.37 -0.32
CA THR A 105 -18.98 4.75 -1.64
C THR A 105 -18.53 3.29 -1.67
N PRO A 106 -19.35 2.36 -2.20
CA PRO A 106 -19.18 0.91 -2.04
C PRO A 106 -18.14 0.27 -2.98
N ALA A 107 -17.32 1.06 -3.69
CA ALA A 107 -16.30 0.46 -4.56
C ALA A 107 -15.23 -0.28 -3.74
N PRO A 108 -14.67 -1.40 -4.24
CA PRO A 108 -13.74 -2.19 -3.48
C PRO A 108 -12.43 -1.44 -3.20
N LEU A 109 -11.98 -1.59 -1.97
CA LEU A 109 -10.73 -1.06 -1.48
C LEU A 109 -10.21 -2.07 -0.47
N PHE A 110 -9.08 -2.69 -0.79
CA PHE A 110 -8.37 -3.49 0.19
C PHE A 110 -7.27 -2.62 0.81
N LYS A 111 -7.22 -2.62 2.14
CA LYS A 111 -6.14 -1.99 2.90
C LYS A 111 -5.64 -2.96 3.94
N SER A 112 -4.35 -3.27 3.90
CA SER A 112 -3.74 -4.17 4.87
C SER A 112 -3.40 -3.47 6.20
N GLY A 113 -3.22 -4.27 7.24
CA GLY A 113 -2.34 -3.92 8.36
C GLY A 113 -0.87 -4.01 7.96
N GLU A 114 0.03 -4.00 8.94
CA GLU A 114 1.45 -4.31 8.72
C GLU A 114 1.58 -5.76 8.21
N LEU A 115 2.25 -5.93 7.08
CA LEU A 115 2.56 -7.24 6.48
C LEU A 115 4.08 -7.44 6.46
N ASP A 116 4.51 -8.66 6.77
CA ASP A 116 5.90 -9.09 6.64
C ASP A 116 6.10 -9.82 5.30
N PHE A 117 6.98 -9.28 4.46
CA PHE A 117 7.41 -9.91 3.22
C PHE A 117 8.78 -10.54 3.40
N VAL A 118 8.81 -11.88 3.44
CA VAL A 118 10.06 -12.66 3.37
C VAL A 118 10.58 -12.75 1.93
N SER A 119 11.79 -13.28 1.74
CA SER A 119 12.38 -13.53 0.42
C SER A 119 11.40 -14.27 -0.49
N ARG A 120 11.09 -13.67 -1.65
CA ARG A 120 10.11 -14.21 -2.61
C ARG A 120 8.71 -14.48 -2.03
N GLY A 121 8.38 -13.85 -0.91
CA GLY A 121 7.10 -13.96 -0.23
C GLY A 121 6.02 -13.09 -0.87
N ALA A 122 4.76 -13.45 -0.61
CA ALA A 122 3.60 -12.78 -1.15
C ALA A 122 2.53 -12.55 -0.07
N ASN A 123 1.97 -11.34 -0.03
CA ASN A 123 0.82 -10.99 0.81
C ASN A 123 -0.18 -10.16 0.02
N GLY A 124 -1.47 -10.26 0.36
CA GLY A 124 -2.51 -9.70 -0.49
C GLY A 124 -3.92 -9.78 0.07
N CYS A 125 -4.88 -9.79 -0.84
CA CYS A 125 -6.31 -9.79 -0.59
C CYS A 125 -6.97 -10.93 -1.36
N ASP A 126 -7.57 -11.85 -0.63
CA ASP A 126 -8.32 -12.97 -1.21
C ASP A 126 -9.61 -12.54 -1.91
N GLU A 127 -10.29 -11.54 -1.36
CA GLU A 127 -11.59 -11.06 -1.83
C GLU A 127 -11.51 -9.59 -2.24
N PHE A 128 -10.68 -9.28 -3.24
CA PHE A 128 -10.57 -7.90 -3.70
C PHE A 128 -11.90 -7.40 -4.27
N ILE A 129 -12.54 -8.18 -5.15
CA ILE A 129 -13.89 -7.91 -5.66
C ILE A 129 -14.54 -9.21 -6.17
N GLU A 130 -15.83 -9.40 -5.95
CA GLU A 130 -16.59 -10.41 -6.67
C GLU A 130 -16.62 -10.10 -8.18
N ARG A 131 -16.42 -11.12 -9.03
CA ARG A 131 -16.44 -10.94 -10.49
C ARG A 131 -17.77 -10.38 -10.99
N SER A 132 -18.88 -10.86 -10.44
CA SER A 132 -20.24 -10.38 -10.76
C SER A 132 -20.40 -8.89 -10.43
N SER A 133 -19.75 -8.41 -9.38
CA SER A 133 -19.72 -7.00 -8.98
C SER A 133 -18.81 -6.17 -9.89
N LEU A 134 -17.65 -6.71 -10.31
CA LEU A 134 -16.79 -6.06 -11.31
C LEU A 134 -17.54 -5.83 -12.62
N GLU A 135 -18.19 -6.88 -13.12
CA GLU A 135 -18.88 -6.91 -14.42
C GLU A 135 -20.07 -5.95 -14.49
N LYS A 136 -20.67 -5.60 -13.35
CA LYS A 136 -21.73 -4.59 -13.24
C LYS A 136 -21.19 -3.18 -12.95
N SER A 137 -19.90 -3.05 -12.66
CA SER A 137 -19.30 -1.78 -12.26
C SER A 137 -18.80 -0.97 -13.46
N LYS A 138 -18.70 0.34 -13.28
CA LYS A 138 -18.06 1.25 -14.25
C LYS A 138 -16.54 1.07 -14.39
N ASN A 139 -15.92 0.22 -13.56
CA ASN A 139 -14.47 0.03 -13.56
C ASN A 139 -14.01 -0.95 -14.63
N LEU A 140 -14.90 -1.82 -15.11
CA LEU A 140 -14.67 -2.68 -16.26
C LEU A 140 -15.20 -1.95 -17.51
N ARG A 141 -14.30 -1.60 -18.43
CA ARG A 141 -14.62 -0.90 -19.67
C ARG A 141 -13.80 -1.52 -20.80
N ASP A 142 -14.44 -1.78 -21.93
CA ASP A 142 -13.76 -2.32 -23.12
C ASP A 142 -12.96 -3.60 -22.77
N ASP A 143 -13.60 -4.51 -22.03
CA ASP A 143 -13.03 -5.74 -21.48
C ASP A 143 -11.73 -5.55 -20.66
N SER A 144 -11.58 -4.39 -20.05
CA SER A 144 -10.35 -3.98 -19.36
C SER A 144 -10.65 -3.25 -18.07
N PHE A 145 -9.76 -3.39 -17.08
CA PHE A 145 -9.82 -2.62 -15.84
C PHE A 145 -8.40 -2.34 -15.33
N THR A 146 -8.26 -1.35 -14.46
CA THR A 146 -6.95 -0.91 -13.97
C THR A 146 -6.91 -0.88 -12.46
N ILE A 147 -5.91 -1.55 -11.90
CA ILE A 147 -5.63 -1.64 -10.47
C ILE A 147 -4.47 -0.71 -10.12
N ARG A 148 -4.62 0.03 -9.04
CA ARG A 148 -3.55 0.73 -8.36
C ARG A 148 -3.17 -0.03 -7.08
N CYS A 149 -1.88 -0.24 -6.90
CA CYS A 149 -1.28 -0.79 -5.70
C CYS A 149 -0.42 0.30 -5.04
N ASP A 150 -0.85 0.84 -3.90
CA ASP A 150 -0.06 1.76 -3.09
C ASP A 150 0.73 0.96 -2.03
N ILE A 151 2.02 1.29 -1.86
CA ILE A 151 2.97 0.56 -1.02
C ILE A 151 3.68 1.55 -0.11
N VAL A 152 3.72 1.24 1.19
CA VAL A 152 4.55 1.95 2.18
C VAL A 152 5.43 0.94 2.89
N VAL A 153 6.74 1.11 2.81
CA VAL A 153 7.73 0.30 3.53
C VAL A 153 8.18 1.04 4.78
N LEU A 154 8.20 0.34 5.91
CA LEU A 154 8.60 0.84 7.21
C LEU A 154 10.07 0.52 7.45
N ASN A 155 10.93 1.54 7.48
CA ASN A 155 12.38 1.42 7.65
C ASN A 155 12.86 1.62 9.10
N GLY A 156 11.94 1.88 10.04
CA GLY A 156 12.23 2.04 11.47
C GLY A 156 11.78 3.38 12.04
N PHE A 157 12.28 3.73 13.23
CA PHE A 157 11.90 4.95 13.96
C PHE A 157 13.14 5.67 14.51
N HIS A 158 13.19 7.00 14.36
CA HIS A 158 14.22 7.88 14.94
C HIS A 158 13.63 8.70 16.10
N ARG A 159 14.46 9.02 17.10
CA ARG A 159 14.06 9.78 18.30
C ARG A 159 14.97 10.98 18.48
N GLU A 160 14.41 12.17 18.58
CA GLU A 160 15.16 13.43 18.73
C GLU A 160 14.72 14.16 20.00
N LEU A 161 15.65 14.83 20.69
CA LEU A 161 15.38 15.64 21.88
C LEU A 161 16.03 17.02 21.72
N HIS A 162 15.22 18.06 21.78
CA HIS A 162 15.66 19.46 21.82
C HIS A 162 15.48 20.02 23.23
N LYS A 163 16.51 20.73 23.72
CA LYS A 163 16.46 21.51 24.97
C LYS A 163 16.45 22.99 24.60
N ASN A 164 15.41 23.71 25.02
CA ASN A 164 15.35 25.15 24.81
C ASN A 164 15.84 25.86 26.07
N SER A 165 17.01 26.51 26.00
CA SER A 165 17.51 27.41 27.04
C SER A 165 17.13 28.85 26.72
N PHE A 166 16.38 29.51 27.60
CA PHE A 166 16.22 30.96 27.56
C PHE A 166 17.53 31.61 28.01
N GLN A 167 18.22 32.34 27.13
CA GLN A 167 19.24 33.29 27.56
C GLN A 167 18.52 34.51 28.15
N THR A 168 18.54 34.64 29.47
CA THR A 168 18.16 35.90 30.12
C THR A 168 19.24 36.93 29.81
N SER A 169 18.91 37.90 28.97
CA SER A 169 19.71 39.11 28.78
C SER A 169 19.91 39.80 30.13
N LYS A 170 21.16 39.92 30.58
CA LYS A 170 21.53 40.80 31.70
C LYS A 170 21.12 42.23 31.34
N VAL A 171 20.17 42.80 32.07
CA VAL A 171 19.99 44.26 32.10
C VAL A 171 21.18 44.81 32.90
N SER A 172 22.13 45.43 32.21
CA SER A 172 23.10 46.32 32.83
C SER A 172 22.42 47.67 33.02
N SER A 173 22.01 47.99 34.25
CA SER A 173 21.72 49.38 34.61
C SER A 173 22.98 50.00 35.21
N SER A 174 23.59 50.86 34.41
CA SER A 174 24.64 51.80 34.78
C SER A 174 24.07 52.93 35.64
N LYS A 175 24.80 53.24 36.73
CA LYS A 175 25.00 54.54 37.41
C LYS A 175 23.87 55.59 37.38
N GLU A 176 23.47 56.02 38.57
CA GLU A 176 23.82 57.35 39.12
C GLU A 176 24.09 57.22 40.62
#